data_AF-S4XWI4-F1
#
_entry.id   AF-S4XWI4-F1
#
_cell.length_a   1.000
_cell.length_b   1.000
_cell.length_c   1.000
_cell.angle_alpha   90.00
_cell.angle_beta   90.00
_cell.angle_gamma   90.00
#
_symmetry.space_group_name_H-M   'P 1'
#
loop_
_entity.id
_entity.type
_entity.pdbx_description
1 polymer ?
#
loop_
_entity_poly.entity_id
_entity_poly.type
_entity_poly.pdbx_seq_one_letter_code
_entity_poly.pdbx_strand_id
1 'polypeptide(L)'
;MPAWDARALFLAALAAHRRAQGGGSGVDVAASVYGGVLCCRLDPDGALAVTPHALPGGLAIEVYASDAAARTSAMLERVRALAARDPGAHRALLGAAADGARAAVAAADARAFVAALDRQVDALAELGDRAGAPIVTPALARLRPAAAAEGAALAPSGAGGGDVSLFVGGAPPSAAWRAAAAAAGLERVPMSLGAPGVHVLDAARPPRA
;
A
#
# COMPACT_ATOMS: atom_id res chain seq x y z
N MET A 1 15.77 3.61 25.69
CA MET A 1 15.07 2.75 24.71
C MET A 1 14.95 1.37 25.33
N PRO A 2 13.87 0.60 25.13
CA PRO A 2 13.86 -0.77 25.64
C PRO A 2 15.06 -1.50 25.02
N ALA A 3 15.76 -2.29 25.82
CA ALA A 3 16.98 -2.99 25.42
C ALA A 3 16.67 -4.22 24.56
N TRP A 4 15.88 -4.04 23.51
CA TRP A 4 15.51 -5.11 22.59
C TRP A 4 16.00 -4.79 21.18
N ASP A 5 16.56 -5.82 20.56
CA ASP A 5 17.02 -5.76 19.18
C ASP A 5 15.80 -5.82 18.24
N ALA A 6 15.46 -4.70 17.62
CA ALA A 6 14.35 -4.58 16.68
C ALA A 6 14.48 -5.59 15.52
N ARG A 7 15.71 -5.92 15.09
CA ARG A 7 15.94 -6.93 14.06
C ARG A 7 15.60 -8.32 14.58
N ALA A 8 16.06 -8.68 15.77
CA ALA A 8 15.73 -9.97 16.37
C ALA A 8 14.20 -10.13 16.55
N LEU A 9 13.53 -9.07 17.02
CA LEU A 9 12.07 -9.05 17.15
C LEU A 9 11.38 -9.23 15.79
N PHE A 10 11.79 -8.49 14.78
CA PHE A 10 11.26 -8.60 13.42
C PHE A 10 11.39 -10.03 12.88
N LEU A 11 12.57 -10.65 13.01
CA LEU A 11 12.78 -12.02 12.52
C LEU A 11 11.90 -13.03 13.26
N ALA A 12 11.76 -12.91 14.58
CA ALA A 12 10.90 -13.76 15.38
C ALA A 12 9.41 -13.60 15.00
N ALA A 13 8.95 -12.35 14.88
CA ALA A 13 7.58 -12.03 14.50
C ALA A 13 7.25 -12.48 13.07
N LEU A 14 8.18 -12.29 12.11
CA LEU A 14 8.02 -12.73 10.73
C LEU A 14 7.91 -14.25 10.63
N ALA A 15 8.75 -14.98 11.37
CA ALA A 15 8.67 -16.43 11.44
C ALA A 15 7.33 -16.92 12.03
N ALA A 16 6.87 -16.29 13.12
CA ALA A 16 5.58 -16.60 13.72
C ALA A 16 4.40 -16.31 12.76
N HIS A 17 4.40 -15.14 12.12
CA HIS A 17 3.39 -14.74 11.14
C HIS A 17 3.29 -15.73 9.98
N ARG A 18 4.43 -16.08 9.35
CA ARG A 18 4.45 -17.02 8.22
C ARG A 18 3.95 -18.42 8.59
N ARG A 19 4.27 -18.89 9.80
CA ARG A 19 3.74 -20.18 10.32
C ARG A 19 2.23 -20.15 10.52
N ALA A 20 1.69 -19.04 11.01
CA ALA A 20 0.25 -18.91 11.28
C ALA A 20 -0.58 -18.70 10.01
N GLN A 21 -0.11 -17.87 9.07
CA GLN A 21 -0.84 -17.49 7.85
C GLN A 21 -0.60 -18.44 6.67
N GLY A 22 0.40 -19.32 6.74
CA GLY A 22 0.79 -20.17 5.61
C GLY A 22 1.42 -19.40 4.43
N GLY A 23 1.91 -18.17 4.67
CA GLY A 23 2.48 -17.30 3.65
C GLY A 23 2.52 -15.83 4.08
N GLY A 24 2.57 -14.92 3.10
CA GLY A 24 2.56 -13.47 3.29
C GLY A 24 3.93 -12.82 3.02
N SER A 25 3.89 -11.57 2.54
CA SER A 25 5.11 -10.81 2.27
C SER A 25 5.88 -10.48 3.55
N GLY A 26 5.18 -10.23 4.65
CA GLY A 26 5.74 -9.78 5.93
C GLY A 26 5.95 -8.26 6.02
N VAL A 27 5.42 -7.49 5.06
CA VAL A 27 5.53 -6.03 5.02
C VAL A 27 4.75 -5.37 6.16
N ASP A 28 3.59 -5.95 6.52
CA ASP A 28 2.79 -5.56 7.68
C ASP A 28 3.55 -5.77 9.01
N VAL A 29 4.27 -6.88 9.15
CA VAL A 29 5.14 -7.17 10.29
C VAL A 29 6.30 -6.17 10.34
N ALA A 30 6.93 -5.90 9.19
CA ALA A 30 8.01 -4.91 9.10
C ALA A 30 7.53 -3.52 9.52
N ALA A 31 6.38 -3.06 9.00
CA ALA A 31 5.78 -1.79 9.35
C ALA A 31 5.43 -1.71 10.84
N SER A 32 4.92 -2.78 11.43
CA SER A 32 4.57 -2.82 12.86
C SER A 32 5.80 -2.77 13.77
N VAL A 33 6.90 -3.43 13.39
CA VAL A 33 8.12 -3.50 14.20
C VAL A 33 8.96 -2.25 14.06
N TYR A 34 9.24 -1.81 12.84
CA TYR A 34 10.16 -0.69 12.60
C TYR A 34 9.45 0.66 12.58
N GLY A 35 8.18 0.71 12.17
CA GLY A 35 7.44 1.94 11.92
C GLY A 35 8.07 2.82 10.86
N GLY A 36 7.65 4.08 10.84
CA GLY A 36 8.13 5.05 9.86
C GLY A 36 7.67 4.71 8.43
N VAL A 37 8.47 5.15 7.45
CA VAL A 37 8.31 4.78 6.05
C VAL A 37 9.44 3.83 5.68
N LEU A 38 9.08 2.72 5.03
CA LEU A 38 10.00 1.61 4.76
C LEU A 38 9.98 1.28 3.25
N CYS A 39 11.15 0.98 2.71
CA CYS A 39 11.29 0.26 1.45
C CYS A 39 11.47 -1.22 1.76
N CYS A 40 10.59 -2.05 1.22
CA CYS A 40 10.59 -3.49 1.42
C CYS A 40 10.85 -4.19 0.09
N ARG A 41 11.87 -5.06 0.05
CA ARG A 41 12.18 -5.89 -1.12
C ARG A 41 12.15 -7.36 -0.73
N LEU A 42 11.33 -8.13 -1.42
CA LEU A 42 11.29 -9.58 -1.28
C LEU A 42 12.23 -10.20 -2.31
N ASP A 43 13.27 -10.89 -1.83
CA ASP A 43 14.22 -11.60 -2.68
C ASP A 43 13.63 -12.96 -3.13
N PRO A 44 14.12 -13.57 -4.23
CA PRO A 44 13.55 -14.80 -4.77
C PRO A 44 13.54 -16.01 -3.83
N ASP A 45 14.43 -16.02 -2.84
CA ASP A 45 14.51 -17.03 -1.78
C ASP A 45 13.50 -16.79 -0.64
N GLY A 46 12.71 -15.71 -0.72
CA GLY A 46 11.70 -15.33 0.27
C GLY A 46 12.24 -14.49 1.42
N ALA A 47 13.50 -14.05 1.37
CA ALA A 47 14.03 -13.10 2.35
C ALA A 47 13.43 -11.71 2.13
N LEU A 48 12.98 -11.06 3.20
CA LEU A 48 12.45 -9.70 3.16
C LEU A 48 13.53 -8.72 3.64
N ALA A 49 14.12 -7.97 2.71
CA ALA A 49 14.98 -6.84 3.01
C ALA A 49 14.14 -5.61 3.33
N VAL A 50 14.41 -4.97 4.47
CA VAL A 50 13.68 -3.79 4.95
C VAL A 50 14.68 -2.68 5.22
N THR A 51 14.47 -1.52 4.62
CA THR A 51 15.29 -0.32 4.85
C THR A 51 14.41 0.89 5.13
N PRO A 52 14.78 1.78 6.07
CA PRO A 52 14.13 3.08 6.21
C PRO A 52 14.13 3.84 4.89
N HIS A 53 13.06 4.57 4.61
CA HIS A 53 12.92 5.38 3.41
C HIS A 53 12.28 6.72 3.75
N ALA A 54 12.59 7.75 2.96
CA ALA A 54 12.00 9.06 3.10
C ALA A 54 11.10 9.33 1.89
N LEU A 55 9.86 9.75 2.13
CA LEU A 55 8.98 10.20 1.06
C LEU A 55 9.50 11.53 0.49
N PRO A 56 9.31 11.79 -0.80
CA PRO A 56 9.56 13.10 -1.37
C PRO A 56 8.81 14.21 -0.63
N GLY A 57 9.45 15.36 -0.46
CA GLY A 57 8.83 16.51 0.15
C GLY A 57 7.62 17.01 -0.65
N GLY A 58 6.63 17.60 0.04
CA GLY A 58 5.45 18.19 -0.59
C GLY A 58 4.34 17.19 -0.95
N LEU A 59 4.44 15.92 -0.55
CA LEU A 59 3.33 14.97 -0.68
C LEU A 59 2.24 15.25 0.35
N ALA A 60 1.01 15.36 -0.14
CA ALA A 60 -0.22 15.29 0.64
C ALA A 60 -0.83 13.90 0.46
N ILE A 61 -0.94 13.15 1.57
CA ILE A 61 -1.48 11.80 1.58
C ILE A 61 -2.68 11.78 2.52
N GLU A 62 -3.81 11.32 2.01
CA GLU A 62 -5.03 11.13 2.80
C GLU A 62 -5.55 9.70 2.67
N VAL A 63 -6.08 9.20 3.78
CA VAL A 63 -6.58 7.84 3.91
C VAL A 63 -8.10 7.84 3.86
N TYR A 64 -8.65 6.91 3.08
CA TYR A 64 -10.08 6.72 2.91
C TYR A 64 -10.45 5.27 3.15
N ALA A 65 -11.36 5.01 4.09
CA ALA A 65 -11.92 3.70 4.34
C ALA A 65 -13.17 3.46 3.49
N SER A 66 -13.42 2.21 3.11
CA SER A 66 -14.64 1.80 2.43
C SER A 66 -15.34 0.68 3.19
N ASP A 67 -16.68 0.66 3.12
CA ASP A 67 -17.52 -0.37 3.75
C ASP A 67 -17.38 -1.75 3.10
N ALA A 68 -16.78 -1.80 1.90
CA ALA A 68 -16.50 -3.04 1.18
C ALA A 68 -15.32 -3.77 1.83
N ALA A 69 -15.59 -4.89 2.50
CA ALA A 69 -14.55 -5.75 3.05
C ALA A 69 -13.83 -6.52 1.93
N ALA A 70 -12.50 -6.40 1.87
CA ALA A 70 -11.70 -7.16 0.92
C ALA A 70 -11.65 -8.65 1.31
N ARG A 71 -12.07 -9.54 0.40
CA ARG A 71 -11.84 -10.99 0.55
C ARG A 71 -10.49 -11.35 -0.05
N THR A 72 -9.41 -11.00 0.66
CA THR A 72 -8.02 -11.12 0.20
C THR A 72 -7.66 -12.52 -0.29
N SER A 73 -8.08 -13.58 0.40
CA SER A 73 -7.79 -14.97 0.00
C SER A 73 -8.40 -15.33 -1.37
N ALA A 74 -9.68 -15.00 -1.59
CA ALA A 74 -10.36 -15.25 -2.85
C ALA A 74 -9.76 -14.44 -4.03
N MET A 75 -9.26 -13.23 -3.77
CA MET A 75 -8.56 -12.44 -4.79
C MET A 75 -7.21 -13.08 -5.16
N LEU A 76 -6.44 -13.52 -4.17
CA LEU A 76 -5.16 -14.17 -4.41
C LEU A 76 -5.32 -15.47 -5.20
N GLU A 77 -6.37 -16.25 -4.93
CA GLU A 77 -6.69 -17.46 -5.71
C GLU A 77 -6.97 -17.15 -7.18
N ARG A 78 -7.73 -16.09 -7.46
CA ARG A 78 -8.03 -15.65 -8.83
C ARG A 78 -6.79 -15.16 -9.58
N VAL A 79 -5.91 -14.41 -8.92
CA VAL A 79 -4.63 -13.97 -9.50
C VAL A 79 -3.72 -15.18 -9.77
N ARG A 80 -3.66 -16.17 -8.86
CA ARG A 80 -2.95 -17.43 -9.09
C ARG A 80 -3.53 -18.23 -10.26
N ALA A 81 -4.85 -18.24 -10.41
CA ALA A 81 -5.50 -18.88 -11.55
C ALA A 81 -5.15 -18.18 -12.89
N LEU A 82 -5.00 -16.85 -12.89
CA LEU A 82 -4.46 -16.13 -14.05
C LEU A 82 -3.02 -16.55 -14.35
N ALA A 83 -2.17 -16.70 -13.33
CA ALA A 83 -0.79 -17.13 -13.53
C ALA A 83 -0.68 -18.50 -14.22
N ALA A 84 -1.63 -19.42 -13.96
CA ALA A 84 -1.71 -20.71 -14.63
C ALA A 84 -2.29 -20.63 -16.04
N ARG A 85 -3.32 -19.79 -16.25
CA ARG A 85 -4.03 -19.65 -17.53
C ARG A 85 -3.28 -18.81 -18.56
N ASP A 86 -2.63 -17.73 -18.12
CA ASP A 86 -1.89 -16.77 -18.95
C ASP A 86 -0.64 -16.27 -18.19
N PRO A 87 0.43 -17.10 -18.12
CA PRO A 87 1.64 -16.76 -17.40
C PRO A 87 2.34 -15.50 -17.96
N GLY A 88 2.18 -15.24 -19.27
CA GLY A 88 2.78 -14.11 -19.96
C GLY A 88 2.19 -12.79 -19.49
N ALA A 89 0.86 -12.65 -19.53
CA ALA A 89 0.18 -11.45 -19.04
C ALA A 89 0.39 -11.26 -17.53
N HIS A 90 0.29 -12.34 -16.75
CA HIS A 90 0.55 -12.28 -15.31
C HIS A 90 1.94 -11.73 -14.99
N ARG A 91 2.99 -12.24 -15.66
CA ARG A 91 4.37 -11.76 -15.46
C ARG A 91 4.54 -10.31 -15.90
N ALA A 92 3.97 -9.94 -17.05
CA ALA A 92 4.09 -8.59 -17.57
C ALA A 92 3.46 -7.55 -16.63
N LEU A 93 2.25 -7.82 -16.12
CA LEU A 93 1.52 -6.92 -15.25
C LEU A 93 2.14 -6.81 -13.85
N LEU A 94 2.60 -7.92 -13.26
CA LEU A 94 3.37 -7.86 -12.02
C LEU A 94 4.71 -7.14 -12.21
N GLY A 95 5.37 -7.31 -13.35
CA GLY A 95 6.57 -6.57 -13.73
C GLY A 95 6.32 -5.06 -13.78
N ALA A 96 5.29 -4.64 -14.49
CA ALA A 96 4.90 -3.23 -14.58
C ALA A 96 4.53 -2.62 -13.22
N ALA A 97 3.80 -3.36 -12.38
CA ALA A 97 3.49 -2.92 -11.02
C ALA A 97 4.77 -2.77 -10.16
N ALA A 98 5.70 -3.72 -10.28
CA ALA A 98 7.00 -3.65 -9.58
C ALA A 98 7.87 -2.50 -10.08
N ASP A 99 7.85 -2.19 -11.38
CA ASP A 99 8.57 -1.07 -11.96
C ASP A 99 8.00 0.28 -11.50
N GLY A 100 6.68 0.40 -11.40
CA GLY A 100 6.02 1.55 -10.78
C GLY A 100 6.46 1.75 -9.32
N ALA A 101 6.48 0.68 -8.52
CA ALA A 101 6.96 0.73 -7.13
C ALA A 101 8.45 1.14 -7.03
N ARG A 102 9.32 0.58 -7.88
CA ARG A 102 10.75 0.97 -7.94
C ARG A 102 10.93 2.43 -8.33
N ALA A 103 10.14 2.92 -9.30
CA ALA A 103 10.16 4.31 -9.71
C ALA A 103 9.66 5.24 -8.59
N ALA A 104 8.68 4.82 -7.78
CA ALA A 104 8.20 5.57 -6.63
C ALA A 104 9.28 5.71 -5.54
N VAL A 105 10.02 4.62 -5.27
CA VAL A 105 11.17 4.64 -4.34
C VAL A 105 12.30 5.56 -4.84
N ALA A 106 12.48 5.69 -6.16
CA ALA A 106 13.49 6.55 -6.76
C ALA A 106 13.00 7.98 -7.06
N ALA A 107 11.75 8.31 -6.74
CA ALA A 107 11.17 9.60 -7.08
C ALA A 107 11.86 10.75 -6.34
N ALA A 108 12.24 11.80 -7.06
CA ALA A 108 12.90 12.98 -6.49
C ALA A 108 11.90 14.01 -5.91
N ASP A 109 10.66 13.99 -6.38
CA ASP A 109 9.62 14.95 -6.02
C ASP A 109 8.22 14.31 -6.00
N ALA A 110 7.25 15.05 -5.49
CA ALA A 110 5.86 14.62 -5.39
C ALA A 110 5.24 14.24 -6.75
N ARG A 111 5.57 14.96 -7.82
CA ARG A 111 5.01 14.70 -9.16
C ARG A 111 5.52 13.37 -9.71
N ALA A 112 6.82 13.11 -9.61
CA ALA A 112 7.44 11.86 -10.03
C ALA A 112 6.89 10.68 -9.22
N PHE A 113 6.67 10.88 -7.91
CA PHE A 113 6.08 9.87 -7.03
C PHE A 113 4.65 9.53 -7.44
N VAL A 114 3.80 10.54 -7.64
CA VAL A 114 2.40 10.38 -8.08
C VAL A 114 2.35 9.65 -9.43
N ALA A 115 3.17 10.05 -10.40
CA ALA A 115 3.21 9.39 -11.70
C ALA A 115 3.73 7.94 -11.65
N ALA A 116 4.62 7.62 -10.71
CA ALA A 116 5.07 6.24 -10.49
C ALA A 116 3.99 5.39 -9.81
N LEU A 117 3.32 5.94 -8.80
CA LEU A 117 2.21 5.30 -8.12
C LEU A 117 1.04 5.03 -9.09
N ASP A 118 0.67 6.00 -9.91
CA ASP A 118 -0.45 5.84 -10.86
C ASP A 118 -0.19 4.73 -11.88
N ARG A 119 1.05 4.64 -12.40
CA ARG A 119 1.49 3.52 -13.27
C ARG A 119 1.42 2.16 -12.58
N GLN A 120 1.78 2.11 -11.29
CA GLN A 120 1.64 0.88 -10.51
C GLN A 120 0.16 0.49 -10.37
N VAL A 121 -0.71 1.46 -10.06
CA VAL A 121 -2.15 1.22 -9.89
C VAL A 121 -2.80 0.79 -11.22
N ASP A 122 -2.39 1.35 -12.35
CA ASP A 122 -2.87 0.91 -13.67
C ASP A 122 -2.54 -0.56 -13.96
N ALA A 123 -1.30 -0.96 -13.70
CA ALA A 123 -0.89 -2.36 -13.87
C ALA A 123 -1.67 -3.30 -12.94
N LEU A 124 -1.96 -2.87 -11.71
CA LEU A 124 -2.76 -3.63 -10.75
C LEU A 124 -4.25 -3.67 -11.13
N ALA A 125 -4.80 -2.61 -11.72
CA ALA A 125 -6.17 -2.58 -12.23
C ALA A 125 -6.35 -3.61 -13.35
N GLU A 126 -5.47 -3.56 -14.36
CA GLU A 126 -5.49 -4.51 -15.48
C GLU A 126 -5.24 -5.96 -15.01
N LEU A 127 -4.33 -6.18 -14.06
CA LEU A 127 -4.14 -7.49 -13.43
C LEU A 127 -5.43 -7.99 -12.80
N GLY A 128 -6.12 -7.10 -12.09
CA GLY A 128 -7.38 -7.38 -11.44
C GLY A 128 -8.48 -7.77 -12.42
N ASP A 129 -8.66 -6.98 -13.49
CA ASP A 129 -9.66 -7.21 -14.53
C ASP A 129 -9.41 -8.56 -15.23
N ARG A 130 -8.16 -8.84 -15.61
CA ARG A 130 -7.76 -10.10 -16.25
C ARG A 130 -7.93 -11.32 -15.34
N ALA A 131 -7.73 -11.14 -14.04
CA ALA A 131 -7.92 -12.19 -13.05
C ALA A 131 -9.39 -12.34 -12.62
N GLY A 132 -10.27 -11.39 -12.92
CA GLY A 132 -11.60 -11.29 -12.31
C GLY A 132 -11.53 -11.00 -10.80
N ALA A 133 -10.46 -10.35 -10.34
CA ALA A 133 -10.23 -9.96 -8.96
C ALA A 133 -10.16 -8.43 -8.89
N PRO A 134 -11.18 -7.72 -8.39
CA PRO A 134 -11.24 -6.26 -8.47
C PRO A 134 -10.25 -5.58 -7.51
N ILE A 135 -8.94 -5.66 -7.79
CA ILE A 135 -7.85 -5.08 -6.99
C ILE A 135 -8.08 -3.58 -6.83
N VAL A 136 -8.35 -2.90 -7.95
CA VAL A 136 -8.96 -1.57 -7.96
C VAL A 136 -10.46 -1.76 -8.05
N THR A 137 -11.20 -1.32 -7.04
CA THR A 137 -12.66 -1.49 -7.03
C THR A 137 -13.32 -0.59 -8.08
N PRO A 138 -14.56 -0.90 -8.53
CA PRO A 138 -15.28 -0.03 -9.45
C PRO A 138 -15.47 1.40 -8.93
N ALA A 139 -15.60 1.58 -7.61
CA ALA A 139 -15.70 2.89 -6.99
C ALA A 139 -14.39 3.68 -7.14
N LEU A 140 -13.25 3.07 -6.83
CA LEU A 140 -11.94 3.68 -7.02
C LEU A 140 -11.70 4.02 -8.49
N ALA A 141 -11.95 3.07 -9.40
CA ALA A 141 -11.75 3.26 -10.84
C ALA A 141 -12.52 4.49 -11.38
N ARG A 142 -13.74 4.73 -10.89
CA ARG A 142 -14.53 5.92 -11.28
C ARG A 142 -13.97 7.24 -10.73
N LEU A 143 -13.33 7.22 -9.56
CA LEU A 143 -12.79 8.42 -8.91
C LEU A 143 -11.37 8.78 -9.36
N ARG A 144 -10.63 7.82 -9.92
CA ARG A 144 -9.24 8.03 -10.40
C ARG A 144 -9.11 9.19 -11.41
N PRO A 145 -9.96 9.33 -12.44
CA PRO A 145 -9.87 10.46 -13.37
C PRO A 145 -10.00 11.83 -12.68
N ALA A 146 -10.86 11.93 -11.66
CA ALA A 146 -11.03 13.16 -10.90
C ALA A 146 -9.81 13.45 -10.00
N ALA A 147 -9.18 12.42 -9.43
CA ALA A 147 -7.91 12.58 -8.70
C ALA A 147 -6.78 13.04 -9.63
N ALA A 148 -6.68 12.42 -10.82
CA ALA A 148 -5.67 12.77 -11.81
C ALA A 148 -5.80 14.22 -12.30
N ALA A 149 -7.03 14.73 -12.45
CA ALA A 149 -7.29 16.12 -12.78
C ALA A 149 -6.78 17.12 -11.71
N GLU A 150 -6.65 16.67 -10.46
CA GLU A 150 -6.04 17.42 -9.35
C GLU A 150 -4.53 17.14 -9.18
N GLY A 151 -3.92 16.41 -10.11
CA GLY A 151 -2.50 16.04 -10.05
C GLY A 151 -2.18 15.00 -8.96
N ALA A 152 -3.15 14.15 -8.64
CA ALA A 152 -3.05 13.11 -7.62
C ALA A 152 -3.33 11.71 -8.17
N ALA A 153 -2.80 10.70 -7.49
CA ALA A 153 -3.14 9.30 -7.69
C ALA A 153 -4.09 8.83 -6.58
N LEU A 154 -5.02 7.94 -6.94
CA LEU A 154 -5.86 7.22 -5.99
C LEU A 154 -5.49 5.74 -6.04
N ALA A 155 -4.90 5.23 -4.96
CA ALA A 155 -4.34 3.88 -4.89
C ALA A 155 -5.06 3.02 -3.85
N PRO A 156 -5.33 1.73 -4.12
CA PRO A 156 -5.73 0.81 -3.07
C PRO A 156 -4.56 0.56 -2.09
N SER A 157 -4.88 0.27 -0.83
CA SER A 157 -3.92 -0.17 0.19
C SER A 157 -4.12 -1.66 0.50
N GLY A 158 -3.03 -2.39 0.72
CA GLY A 158 -3.06 -3.83 0.93
C GLY A 158 -3.28 -4.62 -0.36
N ALA A 159 -4.08 -5.70 -0.29
CA ALA A 159 -4.35 -6.55 -1.45
C ALA A 159 -5.32 -5.93 -2.48
N GLY A 160 -5.97 -4.81 -2.11
CA GLY A 160 -7.04 -4.20 -2.89
C GLY A 160 -8.40 -4.89 -2.67
N GLY A 161 -9.41 -4.49 -3.45
CA GLY A 161 -10.77 -5.03 -3.33
C GLY A 161 -11.67 -4.37 -2.30
N GLY A 162 -11.18 -3.35 -1.59
CA GLY A 162 -11.91 -2.63 -0.56
C GLY A 162 -10.99 -2.13 0.55
N ASP A 163 -11.55 -2.05 1.76
CA ASP A 163 -10.92 -1.64 3.02
C ASP A 163 -10.40 -0.21 3.04
N VAL A 164 -9.25 0.05 2.42
CA VAL A 164 -8.53 1.31 2.53
C VAL A 164 -7.95 1.73 1.18
N SER A 165 -8.07 3.02 0.89
CA SER A 165 -7.47 3.67 -0.27
C SER A 165 -6.74 4.96 0.13
N LEU A 166 -5.77 5.35 -0.69
CA LEU A 166 -4.90 6.50 -0.47
C LEU A 166 -5.09 7.49 -1.61
N PHE A 167 -5.47 8.72 -1.27
CA PHE A 167 -5.29 9.86 -2.17
C PHE A 167 -3.88 10.41 -1.96
N VAL A 168 -3.09 10.50 -3.02
CA VAL A 168 -1.70 10.94 -2.97
C VAL A 168 -1.46 12.01 -4.02
N GLY A 169 -1.17 13.25 -3.60
CA GLY A 169 -0.96 14.38 -4.51
C GLY A 169 0.08 15.36 -3.98
N GLY A 170 0.33 16.44 -4.73
CA GLY A 170 1.12 17.58 -4.25
C GLY A 170 0.33 18.54 -3.36
N ALA A 171 -0.98 18.33 -3.23
CA ALA A 171 -1.91 19.10 -2.41
C ALA A 171 -3.04 18.19 -1.90
N PRO A 172 -3.72 18.54 -0.79
CA PRO A 172 -4.90 17.81 -0.34
C PRO A 172 -6.03 17.84 -1.38
N PRO A 173 -6.92 16.83 -1.41
CA PRO A 173 -8.02 16.78 -2.37
C PRO A 173 -8.98 17.96 -2.17
N SER A 174 -9.53 18.44 -3.29
CA SER A 174 -10.53 19.50 -3.30
C SER A 174 -11.81 19.10 -2.56
N ALA A 175 -12.63 20.09 -2.18
CA ALA A 175 -13.94 19.83 -1.60
C ALA A 175 -14.86 19.04 -2.56
N ALA A 176 -14.75 19.29 -3.86
CA ALA A 176 -15.52 18.57 -4.88
C ALA A 176 -15.12 17.09 -4.94
N TRP A 177 -13.82 16.80 -4.91
CA TRP A 177 -13.33 15.42 -4.89
C TRP A 177 -13.76 14.68 -3.63
N ARG A 178 -13.64 15.31 -2.45
CA ARG A 178 -14.10 14.73 -1.17
C ARG A 178 -15.59 14.42 -1.18
N ALA A 179 -16.41 15.30 -1.74
CA ALA A 179 -17.85 15.07 -1.89
C ALA A 179 -18.13 13.87 -2.81
N ALA A 180 -17.40 13.76 -3.92
CA ALA A 180 -17.50 12.61 -4.82
C ALA A 180 -17.05 11.29 -4.16
N ALA A 181 -15.97 11.33 -3.36
CA ALA A 181 -15.49 10.19 -2.59
C ALA A 181 -16.52 9.73 -1.55
N ALA A 182 -17.09 10.66 -0.77
CA ALA A 182 -18.15 10.37 0.19
C ALA A 182 -19.39 9.77 -0.48
N ALA A 183 -19.83 10.32 -1.62
CA ALA A 183 -20.93 9.78 -2.40
C ALA A 183 -20.65 8.37 -2.96
N ALA A 184 -19.38 8.00 -3.11
CA ALA A 184 -18.94 6.68 -3.52
C ALA A 184 -18.72 5.70 -2.33
N GLY A 185 -19.05 6.11 -1.09
CA GLY A 185 -18.87 5.30 0.12
C GLY A 185 -17.43 5.26 0.63
N LEU A 186 -16.64 6.30 0.34
CA LEU A 186 -15.29 6.46 0.89
C LEU A 186 -15.31 7.49 2.02
N GLU A 187 -15.04 7.05 3.24
CA GLU A 187 -14.95 7.91 4.42
C GLU A 187 -13.50 8.27 4.70
N ARG A 188 -13.21 9.57 4.86
CA ARG A 188 -11.87 10.03 5.22
C ARG A 188 -11.54 9.61 6.66
N VAL A 189 -10.43 8.90 6.83
CA VAL A 189 -9.87 8.58 8.14
C VAL A 189 -8.74 9.57 8.45
N PRO A 190 -8.87 10.43 9.48
CA PRO A 190 -7.79 11.31 9.89
C PRO A 190 -6.60 10.50 10.41
N MET A 191 -5.51 10.44 9.63
CA MET A 191 -4.29 9.71 9.97
C MET A 191 -3.05 10.53 9.67
N SER A 192 -2.01 10.33 10.47
CA SER A 192 -0.66 10.81 10.20
C SER A 192 0.21 9.65 9.75
N LEU A 193 1.16 9.93 8.86
CA LEU A 193 2.12 8.93 8.38
C LEU A 193 3.36 8.89 9.27
N GLY A 194 4.07 7.76 9.22
CA GLY A 194 5.35 7.61 9.90
C GLY A 194 5.24 7.36 11.41
N ALA A 195 4.15 6.72 11.85
CA ALA A 195 4.00 6.30 13.24
C ALA A 195 5.23 5.49 13.72
N PRO A 196 5.65 5.66 14.99
CA PRO A 196 6.75 4.88 15.53
C PRO A 196 6.40 3.39 15.49
N GLY A 197 7.43 2.57 15.25
CA GLY A 197 7.30 1.11 15.36
C GLY A 197 7.03 0.71 16.81
N VAL A 198 7.04 -0.59 17.05
CA VAL A 198 6.81 -1.12 18.39
C VAL A 198 7.74 -0.49 19.43
N HIS A 199 7.15 0.06 20.49
CA HIS A 199 7.86 0.76 21.54
C HIS A 199 7.15 0.52 22.87
N VAL A 200 7.92 0.57 23.96
CA VAL A 200 7.34 0.51 25.31
C VAL A 200 6.93 1.92 25.71
N LEU A 201 5.67 2.09 26.08
CA LEU A 201 5.20 3.31 26.71
C LEU A 201 5.76 3.37 28.14
N ASP A 202 6.62 4.35 28.39
CA ASP A 202 6.98 4.69 29.76
C ASP A 202 5.81 5.49 30.34
N ALA A 203 5.15 4.97 31.38
CA ALA A 203 4.04 5.66 32.03
C ALA A 203 4.45 7.05 32.57
N ALA A 204 5.74 7.32 32.77
CA ALA A 204 6.28 8.60 33.18
C ALA A 204 6.64 9.55 32.01
N ARG A 205 6.53 9.11 30.75
CA ARG A 205 6.91 9.91 29.56
C ARG A 205 5.96 9.62 28.39
N PRO A 206 4.86 10.39 28.24
CA PRO A 206 3.87 10.11 27.19
C PRO A 206 4.49 10.20 25.79
N PRO A 207 3.97 9.41 24.82
CA PRO A 207 4.47 9.40 23.45
C PRO A 207 4.34 10.80 22.84
N ARG A 208 5.39 11.26 22.16
CA ARG A 208 5.38 12.56 21.47
C ARG A 208 4.37 12.50 20.34
N ALA A 209 3.38 13.38 20.41
CA ALA A 209 2.41 13.67 19.36
C ALA A 209 3.11 14.25 18.12
#